data_AF-A0A9D7F7J0-F1
#
_entry.id   AF-A0A9D7F7J0-F1
#
_cell.length_a   1.000
_cell.length_b   1.000
_cell.length_c   1.000
_cell.angle_alpha   90.00
_cell.angle_beta   90.00
_cell.angle_gamma   90.00
#
_symmetry.space_group_name_H-M   'P 1'
#
loop_
_entity.id
_entity.type
_entity.pdbx_description
1 polymer ?
#
loop_
_entity_poly.entity_id
_entity_poly.type
_entity_poly.pdbx_seq_one_letter_code
_entity_poly.pdbx_strand_id
1 'polypeptide(L)'
;MLAVLALIVGGLLSALSDAGERAEKQGVELTIRHIRTGLKLAMGEVMMQQREGEMAAWVGSNPVRWLGSPPGGYRGECSAEESRNLSGGEWCFEGGRRELVYRPHHPDHLHPLPAGSERQCSHLSWRVARAPESVTSGGFVGLRLENAAPCQWVMEG
;
A
#
# COMPACT_ATOMS: atom_id res chain seq x y z
N MET A 1 -14.05 -24.23 36.86
CA MET A 1 -12.77 -23.50 36.74
C MET A 1 -12.21 -23.53 35.31
N LEU A 2 -12.04 -24.71 34.70
CA LEU A 2 -11.53 -24.81 33.32
C LEU A 2 -12.38 -24.08 32.27
N ALA A 3 -13.71 -24.13 32.38
CA ALA A 3 -14.60 -23.41 31.45
C ALA A 3 -14.45 -21.87 31.55
N VAL A 4 -14.32 -21.34 32.76
CA VAL A 4 -14.10 -19.91 33.00
C VAL A 4 -12.73 -19.48 32.46
N LEU A 5 -11.69 -20.30 32.71
CA LEU A 5 -10.36 -20.06 32.18
C LEU A 5 -10.36 -20.05 30.65
N ALA A 6 -11.04 -21.02 30.01
CA ALA A 6 -11.16 -21.08 28.56
C ALA A 6 -11.88 -19.86 27.97
N LEU A 7 -12.93 -19.37 28.63
CA LEU A 7 -13.63 -18.14 28.20
C LEU A 7 -12.74 -16.91 28.30
N ILE A 8 -11.99 -16.75 29.40
CA ILE A 8 -11.07 -15.61 29.58
C ILE A 8 -9.95 -15.65 28.55
N VAL A 9 -9.32 -16.80 28.36
CA VAL A 9 -8.23 -16.98 27.38
C VAL A 9 -8.73 -16.75 25.96
N GLY A 10 -9.91 -17.27 25.61
CA GLY A 10 -10.52 -17.05 24.30
C GLY A 10 -10.78 -15.57 24.04
N GLY A 11 -11.39 -14.86 25.00
CA GLY A 11 -11.66 -13.43 24.86
C GLY A 11 -10.39 -12.58 24.74
N LEU A 12 -9.35 -12.90 25.53
CA LEU A 12 -8.06 -12.21 25.45
C LEU A 12 -7.39 -12.43 24.09
N LEU A 13 -7.43 -13.65 23.56
CA LEU A 13 -6.83 -13.97 22.27
C LEU A 13 -7.50 -13.21 21.13
N SER A 14 -8.84 -13.15 21.13
CA SER A 14 -9.61 -12.35 20.16
C SER A 14 -9.29 -10.85 20.26
N ALA A 15 -9.19 -10.31 21.47
CA ALA A 15 -8.84 -8.89 21.64
C ALA A 15 -7.42 -8.58 21.14
N LEU A 16 -6.48 -9.51 21.31
CA LEU A 16 -5.10 -9.36 20.82
C LEU A 16 -5.02 -9.47 19.29
N SER A 17 -5.78 -10.37 18.66
CA SER A 17 -5.81 -10.46 17.19
C SER A 17 -6.36 -9.18 16.56
N ASP A 18 -7.47 -8.66 17.09
CA ASP A 18 -8.10 -7.43 16.58
C ASP A 18 -7.18 -6.22 16.76
N ALA A 19 -6.49 -6.13 17.91
CA ALA A 19 -5.52 -5.08 18.17
C ALA A 19 -4.31 -5.17 17.21
N GLY A 20 -3.83 -6.39 16.95
CA GLY A 20 -2.73 -6.65 16.01
C GLY A 20 -3.08 -6.21 14.58
N GLU A 21 -4.27 -6.56 14.11
CA GLU A 21 -4.72 -6.19 12.76
C GLU A 21 -4.94 -4.67 12.61
N ARG A 22 -5.56 -4.03 13.62
CA ARG A 22 -5.71 -2.57 13.63
C ARG A 22 -4.36 -1.87 13.57
N ALA A 23 -3.36 -2.37 14.30
CA ALA A 23 -2.00 -1.85 14.27
C ALA A 23 -1.32 -2.07 12.91
N GLU A 24 -1.50 -3.25 12.30
CA GLU A 24 -0.99 -3.57 10.96
C GLU A 24 -1.56 -2.60 9.91
N LYS A 25 -2.89 -2.45 9.87
CA LYS A 25 -3.57 -1.52 8.97
C LYS A 25 -3.07 -0.08 9.15
N GLN A 26 -2.96 0.39 10.39
CA GLN A 26 -2.43 1.73 10.68
C GLN A 26 -0.99 1.89 10.19
N GLY A 27 -0.13 0.88 10.38
CA GLY A 27 1.25 0.89 9.89
C GLY A 27 1.34 0.96 8.36
N VAL A 28 0.48 0.21 7.67
CA VAL A 28 0.36 0.25 6.20
C VAL A 28 -0.13 1.62 5.73
N GLU A 29 -1.19 2.15 6.31
CA GLU A 29 -1.71 3.49 5.97
C GLU A 29 -0.69 4.60 6.23
N LEU A 30 0.09 4.49 7.30
CA LEU A 30 1.16 5.44 7.63
C LEU A 30 2.29 5.35 6.59
N THR A 31 2.69 4.14 6.21
CA THR A 31 3.69 3.91 5.14
C THR A 31 3.25 4.55 3.83
N ILE A 32 1.99 4.32 3.42
CA ILE A 32 1.41 4.92 2.22
C ILE A 32 1.35 6.46 2.32
N ARG A 33 1.04 7.02 3.50
CA ARG A 33 1.11 8.47 3.75
C ARG A 33 2.54 9.00 3.60
N HIS A 34 3.54 8.33 4.17
CA HIS A 34 4.95 8.72 4.04
C HIS A 34 5.42 8.70 2.59
N ILE A 35 5.06 7.68 1.81
CA ILE A 35 5.34 7.62 0.37
C ILE A 35 4.73 8.84 -0.34
N ARG A 36 3.46 9.16 -0.08
CA ARG A 36 2.79 10.31 -0.70
C ARG A 36 3.46 11.63 -0.35
N THR A 37 3.90 11.80 0.89
CA THR A 37 4.64 12.99 1.32
C THR A 37 5.99 13.07 0.64
N GLY A 38 6.76 11.98 0.61
CA GLY A 38 8.05 11.91 -0.08
C GLY A 38 7.95 12.21 -1.57
N LEU A 39 6.94 11.64 -2.25
CA LEU A 39 6.68 11.93 -3.66
C LEU A 39 6.38 13.43 -3.89
N LYS A 40 5.59 14.06 -3.01
CA LYS A 40 5.32 15.52 -3.09
C LYS A 40 6.57 16.36 -2.90
N LEU A 41 7.43 16.00 -1.93
CA LEU A 41 8.70 16.69 -1.70
C LEU A 41 9.63 16.56 -2.91
N ALA A 42 9.75 15.35 -3.48
CA ALA A 42 10.55 15.11 -4.68
C ALA A 42 10.04 15.90 -5.90
N MET A 43 8.71 15.98 -6.10
CA MET A 43 8.13 16.83 -7.14
C MET A 43 8.46 18.31 -6.89
N GLY A 44 8.31 18.80 -5.65
CA GLY A 44 8.65 20.18 -5.30
C GLY A 44 10.11 20.54 -5.54
N GLU A 45 11.04 19.63 -5.22
CA GLU A 45 12.47 19.82 -5.48
C GLU A 45 12.77 19.95 -6.98
N VAL A 46 12.17 19.08 -7.82
CA VAL A 46 12.35 19.12 -9.27
C VAL A 46 11.72 20.37 -9.90
N MET A 47 10.59 20.84 -9.37
CA MET A 47 9.97 22.11 -9.77
C MET A 47 10.87 23.30 -9.47
N MET A 48 11.45 23.36 -8.26
CA MET A 48 12.38 24.43 -7.89
C MET A 48 13.63 24.46 -8.80
N GLN A 49 14.01 23.31 -9.35
CA GLN A 49 15.14 23.16 -10.27
C GLN A 49 14.75 23.37 -11.75
N GLN A 50 13.48 23.70 -12.07
CA GLN A 50 12.96 23.80 -13.44
C GLN A 50 13.17 22.52 -14.27
N ARG A 51 13.18 21.36 -13.62
CA ARG A 51 13.43 20.04 -14.21
C ARG A 51 12.15 19.21 -14.33
N GLU A 52 10.99 19.87 -14.40
CA GLU A 52 9.67 19.24 -14.37
C GLU A 52 9.47 18.19 -15.47
N GLY A 53 10.15 18.33 -16.60
CA GLY A 53 10.14 17.34 -17.69
C GLY A 53 10.57 15.94 -17.25
N GLU A 54 11.35 15.80 -16.17
CA GLU A 54 11.81 14.51 -15.65
C GLU A 54 10.72 13.73 -14.92
N MET A 55 9.69 14.40 -14.37
CA MET A 55 8.65 13.72 -13.60
C MET A 55 7.81 12.76 -14.46
N ALA A 56 7.73 12.98 -15.76
CA ALA A 56 7.05 12.06 -16.67
C ALA A 56 7.67 10.65 -16.64
N ALA A 57 8.97 10.54 -16.38
CA ALA A 57 9.68 9.26 -16.27
C ALA A 57 9.41 8.52 -14.95
N TRP A 58 8.84 9.19 -13.95
CA TRP A 58 8.58 8.58 -12.64
C TRP A 58 7.29 7.75 -12.58
N VAL A 59 6.44 7.83 -13.62
CA VAL A 59 5.25 6.99 -13.73
C VAL A 59 5.65 5.51 -13.70
N GLY A 60 5.02 4.75 -12.80
CA GLY A 60 5.35 3.35 -12.57
C GLY A 60 6.75 3.10 -12.01
N SER A 61 7.40 4.11 -11.42
CA SER A 61 8.59 3.89 -10.60
C SER A 61 8.22 3.23 -9.27
N ASN A 62 9.17 2.47 -8.72
CA ASN A 62 9.04 1.90 -7.39
C ASN A 62 8.89 3.00 -6.33
N PRO A 63 7.73 3.10 -5.66
CA PRO A 63 7.45 4.23 -4.77
C PRO A 63 8.24 4.21 -3.46
N VAL A 64 8.86 3.09 -3.10
CA VAL A 64 9.74 2.99 -1.93
C VAL A 64 10.95 3.93 -2.05
N ARG A 65 11.34 4.32 -3.27
CA ARG A 65 12.43 5.28 -3.51
C ARG A 65 12.23 6.66 -2.87
N TRP A 66 10.98 7.03 -2.56
CA TRP A 66 10.65 8.31 -1.93
C TRP A 66 10.47 8.20 -0.42
N LEU A 67 10.77 7.03 0.15
CA LEU A 67 10.91 6.86 1.60
C LEU A 67 12.37 7.07 2.01
N GLY A 68 12.57 7.62 3.21
CA GLY A 68 13.92 7.72 3.80
C GLY A 68 14.53 6.34 4.12
N SER A 69 13.68 5.34 4.39
CA SER A 69 14.06 3.94 4.54
C SER A 69 12.96 3.02 4.01
N PRO A 70 13.28 1.82 3.49
CA PRO A 70 12.28 0.85 3.12
C PRO A 70 11.37 0.46 4.30
N PRO A 71 10.08 0.18 4.05
CA PRO A 71 9.20 -0.30 5.11
C PRO A 71 9.63 -1.68 5.60
N GLY A 72 9.27 -2.02 6.84
CA GLY A 72 9.48 -3.37 7.38
C GLY A 72 8.81 -4.42 6.50
N GLY A 73 9.48 -5.55 6.26
CA GLY A 73 8.99 -6.61 5.38
C GLY A 73 9.17 -6.34 3.88
N TYR A 74 9.82 -5.24 3.49
CA TYR A 74 10.13 -4.97 2.08
C TYR A 74 11.27 -5.85 1.55
N ARG A 75 10.95 -6.67 0.54
CA ARG A 75 11.90 -7.62 -0.07
C ARG A 75 12.62 -7.10 -1.32
N GLY A 76 12.28 -5.90 -1.78
CA GLY A 76 12.79 -5.37 -3.06
C GLY A 76 11.83 -5.59 -4.22
N GLU A 77 12.40 -5.70 -5.41
CA GLU A 77 11.65 -6.02 -6.63
C GLU A 77 11.33 -7.51 -6.71
N CYS A 78 10.18 -7.85 -7.29
CA CYS A 78 9.68 -9.22 -7.37
C CYS A 78 9.03 -9.49 -8.73
N SER A 79 8.98 -10.77 -9.10
CA SER A 79 8.18 -11.28 -10.21
C SER A 79 6.69 -11.32 -9.88
N ALA A 80 5.85 -11.50 -10.89
CA ALA A 80 4.41 -11.65 -10.73
C ALA A 80 4.02 -12.94 -9.98
N GLU A 81 4.89 -13.96 -9.95
CA GLU A 81 4.66 -15.17 -9.17
C GLU A 81 4.98 -14.93 -7.69
N GLU A 82 6.11 -14.31 -7.41
CA GLU A 82 6.51 -13.94 -6.06
C GLU A 82 5.53 -12.95 -5.42
N SER A 83 4.97 -12.00 -6.19
CA SER A 83 3.99 -11.04 -5.67
C SER A 83 2.67 -11.68 -5.25
N ARG A 84 2.30 -12.83 -5.82
CA ARG A 84 1.12 -13.62 -5.41
C ARG A 84 1.40 -14.50 -4.19
N ASN A 85 2.65 -14.91 -4.03
CA ASN A 85 3.10 -15.85 -3.00
C ASN A 85 3.87 -15.15 -1.86
N LEU A 86 3.63 -13.85 -1.64
CA LEU A 86 4.14 -13.14 -0.47
C LEU A 86 3.67 -13.82 0.82
N SER A 87 4.49 -13.75 1.86
CA SER A 87 4.08 -14.09 3.23
C SER A 87 3.34 -12.89 3.86
N GLY A 88 2.61 -13.14 4.95
CA GLY A 88 1.95 -12.08 5.70
C GLY A 88 2.94 -11.02 6.20
N GLY A 89 2.58 -9.74 6.05
CA GLY A 89 3.41 -8.61 6.42
C GLY A 89 4.50 -8.23 5.40
N GLU A 90 4.61 -8.95 4.27
CA GLU A 90 5.63 -8.67 3.28
C GLU A 90 5.19 -7.66 2.22
N TRP A 91 6.17 -6.89 1.73
CA TRP A 91 6.03 -5.96 0.63
C TRP A 91 6.99 -6.34 -0.50
N CYS A 92 6.56 -6.16 -1.75
CA CYS A 92 7.48 -6.18 -2.88
C CYS A 92 7.02 -5.25 -4.01
N PHE A 93 7.95 -4.78 -4.82
CA PHE A 93 7.61 -4.03 -6.03
C PHE A 93 7.60 -4.96 -7.24
N GLU A 94 6.43 -5.20 -7.82
CA GLU A 94 6.33 -6.03 -9.00
C GLU A 94 6.64 -5.22 -10.26
N GLY A 95 7.76 -5.52 -10.91
CA GLY A 95 8.23 -4.77 -12.09
C GLY A 95 7.31 -4.88 -13.31
N GLY A 96 6.62 -6.01 -13.48
CA GLY A 96 5.70 -6.24 -14.61
C GLY A 96 4.49 -5.33 -14.60
N ARG A 97 3.75 -5.30 -13.49
CA ARG A 97 2.62 -4.39 -13.27
C ARG A 97 3.01 -2.97 -12.84
N ARG A 98 4.26 -2.77 -12.41
CA ARG A 98 4.77 -1.51 -11.83
C ARG A 98 3.98 -1.11 -10.57
N GLU A 99 3.71 -2.10 -9.73
CA GLU A 99 2.88 -1.99 -8.54
C GLU A 99 3.70 -2.32 -7.29
N LEU A 100 3.57 -1.50 -6.25
CA LEU A 100 3.96 -1.88 -4.90
C LEU A 100 2.85 -2.76 -4.33
N VAL A 101 3.18 -4.00 -4.00
CA VAL A 101 2.26 -5.02 -3.49
C VAL A 101 2.54 -5.26 -2.01
N TYR A 102 1.48 -5.41 -1.23
CA TYR A 102 1.53 -5.78 0.18
C TYR A 102 0.55 -6.91 0.47
N ARG A 103 0.96 -7.87 1.29
CA ARG A 103 0.08 -8.92 1.80
C ARG A 103 -0.12 -8.77 3.31
N PRO A 104 -1.35 -8.52 3.79
CA PRO A 104 -1.66 -8.57 5.22
C PRO A 104 -1.37 -9.94 5.85
N HIS A 105 -1.12 -9.99 7.17
CA HIS A 105 -1.05 -11.26 7.90
C HIS A 105 -2.38 -12.03 7.83
N HIS A 106 -3.50 -11.30 7.89
CA HIS A 106 -4.85 -11.85 7.81
C HIS A 106 -5.60 -11.25 6.62
N PRO A 107 -5.59 -11.90 5.44
CA PRO A 107 -6.23 -11.37 4.24
C PRO A 107 -7.77 -11.43 4.28
N ASP A 108 -8.36 -12.08 5.29
CA ASP A 108 -9.81 -12.32 5.41
C ASP A 108 -10.63 -11.02 5.50
N HIS A 109 -9.98 -9.92 5.89
CA HIS A 109 -10.58 -8.58 6.01
C HIS A 109 -10.39 -7.71 4.75
N LEU A 110 -9.86 -8.30 3.68
CA LEU A 110 -9.79 -7.64 2.38
C LEU A 110 -11.06 -7.91 1.58
N HIS A 111 -11.77 -6.83 1.25
CA HIS A 111 -12.97 -6.88 0.43
C HIS A 111 -12.69 -6.37 -0.98
N PRO A 112 -13.28 -6.98 -2.01
CA PRO A 112 -13.22 -6.44 -3.35
C PRO A 112 -14.00 -5.12 -3.41
N LEU A 113 -13.45 -4.12 -4.09
CA LEU A 113 -14.17 -2.90 -4.45
C LEU A 113 -15.30 -3.27 -5.45
N PRO A 114 -16.43 -2.56 -5.45
CA PRO A 114 -17.60 -2.87 -6.29
C PRO A 114 -17.31 -2.92 -7.81
N ALA A 115 -16.22 -2.29 -8.27
CA ALA A 115 -15.79 -2.28 -9.66
C ALA A 115 -14.78 -3.40 -10.02
N GLY A 116 -14.40 -4.25 -9.06
CA GLY A 116 -13.48 -5.36 -9.23
C GLY A 116 -14.21 -6.68 -9.44
N SER A 117 -13.91 -7.36 -10.55
CA SER A 117 -14.35 -8.75 -10.79
C SER A 117 -14.01 -9.64 -9.59
N GLU A 118 -15.02 -10.30 -8.99
CA GLU A 118 -15.13 -11.51 -8.13
C GLU A 118 -13.91 -12.27 -7.56
N ARG A 119 -12.67 -11.80 -7.73
CA ARG A 119 -11.45 -12.49 -7.32
C ARG A 119 -11.21 -12.26 -5.83
N GLN A 120 -10.90 -13.35 -5.14
CA GLN A 120 -10.46 -13.36 -3.75
C GLN A 120 -9.31 -12.35 -3.54
N CYS A 121 -9.57 -11.34 -2.73
CA CYS A 121 -8.59 -10.32 -2.38
C CYS A 121 -7.56 -10.91 -1.43
N SER A 122 -6.31 -11.04 -1.89
CA SER A 122 -5.20 -11.55 -1.08
C SER A 122 -4.13 -10.50 -0.82
N HIS A 123 -4.13 -9.40 -1.57
CA HIS A 123 -3.11 -8.37 -1.52
C HIS A 123 -3.68 -6.99 -1.82
N LEU A 124 -3.01 -5.98 -1.28
CA LEU A 124 -3.21 -4.58 -1.62
C LEU A 124 -2.12 -4.17 -2.61
N SER A 125 -2.45 -3.31 -3.57
CA SER A 125 -1.43 -2.78 -4.48
C SER A 125 -1.61 -1.30 -4.79
N TRP A 126 -0.50 -0.62 -5.00
CA TRP A 126 -0.45 0.80 -5.33
C TRP A 126 0.50 1.06 -6.47
N ARG A 127 0.19 2.07 -7.29
CA ARG A 127 1.06 2.49 -8.39
C ARG A 127 1.24 4.00 -8.41
N VAL A 128 2.34 4.43 -8.98
CA VAL A 128 2.58 5.85 -9.28
C VAL A 128 2.00 6.14 -10.65
N ALA A 129 0.95 6.94 -10.68
CA ALA A 129 0.26 7.35 -11.89
C ALA A 129 0.30 8.87 -12.06
N ARG A 130 -0.04 9.33 -13.26
CA ARG A 130 -0.29 10.75 -13.51
C ARG A 130 -1.52 11.17 -12.73
N ALA A 131 -1.42 12.27 -12.00
CA ALA A 131 -2.57 12.92 -11.43
C ALA A 131 -3.47 13.42 -12.58
N PRO A 132 -4.81 13.34 -12.44
CA PRO A 132 -5.71 13.95 -13.40
C PRO A 132 -5.41 15.45 -13.47
N GLU A 133 -5.42 16.01 -14.68
CA GLU A 133 -5.21 17.45 -14.90
C GLU A 133 -6.24 18.23 -14.08
N SER A 134 -5.78 18.97 -13.07
CA SER A 134 -6.62 20.00 -12.46
C SER A 134 -6.50 21.25 -13.32
N VAL A 135 -7.65 21.79 -13.74
CA VAL A 135 -7.81 22.97 -14.60
C VAL A 135 -7.01 24.22 -14.13
N THR A 136 -6.51 24.22 -12.89
CA THR A 136 -5.78 25.31 -12.25
C THR A 136 -4.26 25.29 -12.35
N SER A 137 -3.61 24.21 -12.83
CA SER A 137 -2.14 24.16 -12.96
C SER A 137 -1.73 24.15 -14.44
N GLY A 138 -1.24 25.28 -14.93
CA GLY A 138 -0.71 25.42 -16.29
C GLY A 138 0.35 24.35 -16.59
N GLY A 139 0.00 23.39 -17.46
CA GLY A 139 0.94 22.47 -18.14
C GLY A 139 1.74 21.49 -17.28
N PHE A 140 1.53 21.43 -15.97
CA PHE A 140 2.32 20.59 -15.06
C PHE A 140 1.79 19.15 -14.97
N VAL A 141 2.66 18.16 -15.20
CA VAL A 141 2.35 16.74 -14.97
C VAL A 141 2.50 16.42 -13.47
N GLY A 142 1.39 16.46 -12.74
CA GLY A 142 1.35 15.97 -11.36
C GLY A 142 1.43 14.44 -11.31
N LEU A 143 2.04 13.90 -10.26
CA LEU A 143 2.04 12.47 -9.96
C LEU A 143 1.28 12.19 -8.68
N ARG A 144 0.68 11.00 -8.60
CA ARG A 144 -0.03 10.51 -7.42
C ARG A 144 0.21 9.02 -7.23
N LEU A 145 0.28 8.60 -5.97
CA LEU A 145 0.17 7.21 -5.59
C LEU A 145 -1.31 6.82 -5.48
N GLU A 146 -1.80 6.01 -6.40
CA GLU A 146 -3.18 5.52 -6.45
C GLU A 146 -3.26 4.03 -6.08
N ASN A 147 -4.45 3.57 -5.70
CA ASN A 147 -4.71 2.15 -5.46
C ASN A 147 -4.83 1.44 -6.83
N ALA A 148 -4.03 0.41 -7.03
CA ALA A 148 -3.95 -0.32 -8.30
C ALA A 148 -4.79 -1.61 -8.30
N ALA A 149 -4.99 -2.24 -7.14
CA ALA A 149 -5.83 -3.42 -6.98
C ALA A 149 -7.26 -3.04 -6.59
N PRO A 150 -8.28 -3.82 -6.97
CA PRO A 150 -9.64 -3.58 -6.52
C PRO A 150 -9.86 -4.15 -5.11
N CYS A 151 -8.90 -4.03 -4.19
CA CYS A 151 -9.03 -4.55 -2.83
C CYS A 151 -8.93 -3.42 -1.81
N GLN A 152 -9.84 -3.43 -0.84
CA GLN A 152 -9.89 -2.49 0.27
C GLN A 152 -9.84 -3.26 1.59
N TRP A 153 -9.06 -2.74 2.53
CA TRP A 153 -9.02 -3.26 3.88
C TRP A 153 -10.15 -2.68 4.72
N VAL A 154 -11.15 -3.51 5.02
CA VAL A 154 -12.32 -3.13 5.83
C VAL A 154 -12.17 -3.78 7.20
N MET A 155 -12.22 -2.97 8.26
CA MET A 155 -12.33 -3.46 9.62
C MET A 155 -13.78 -3.22 10.04
N GLU A 156 -14.56 -4.26 10.37
CA GLU A 156 -15.79 -4.04 11.13
C GLU A 156 -15.39 -3.55 12.53
N GLY A 157 -16.13 -2.55 13.02
CA GLY A 157 -15.83 -1.81 14.24
C GLY A 157 -16.14 -2.56 15.52
#